data_AF-A0A1Z4QV41-F1
#
_entry.id   AF-A0A1Z4QV41-F1
#
_cell.length_a   1.000
_cell.length_b   1.000
_cell.length_c   1.000
_cell.angle_alpha   90.00
_cell.angle_beta   90.00
_cell.angle_gamma   90.00
#
_symmetry.space_group_name_H-M   'P 1'
#
loop_
_entity.id
_entity.type
_entity.pdbx_description
1 polymer ?
#
loop_
_entity_poly.entity_id
_entity_poly.type
_entity_poly.pdbx_seq_one_letter_code
_entity_poly.pdbx_strand_id
1 'polypeptide(L)'
;MIKNFLYSDSTGRDYPASPYVFQSSRRAPLAHDTIVGVVERAGELAGLPLRVHAHMLRHGTGYPKANRGTDTRTIQSYLGHNNIQHTVRYTELASTKFQGLWDD
;
A
#
# COMPACT_ATOMS: atom_id res chain seq x y z
N MET A 1 15.43 6.12 -13.97
CA MET A 1 15.67 4.96 -13.09
C MET A 1 14.42 4.11 -12.77
N ILE A 2 13.20 4.52 -13.14
CA ILE A 2 11.95 3.80 -12.77
C ILE A 2 11.46 2.81 -13.86
N LYS A 3 11.93 2.93 -15.11
CA LYS A 3 11.45 2.11 -16.24
C LYS A 3 11.85 0.62 -16.17
N ASN A 4 12.91 0.27 -15.43
CA ASN A 4 13.43 -1.11 -15.45
C ASN A 4 12.76 -2.06 -14.44
N PHE A 5 12.04 -1.55 -13.44
CA PHE A 5 11.50 -2.41 -12.38
C PHE A 5 10.15 -3.05 -12.73
N LEU A 6 9.43 -2.51 -13.72
CA LEU A 6 8.09 -3.01 -14.10
C LEU A 6 8.12 -3.95 -15.32
N TYR A 7 9.24 -4.05 -16.04
CA TYR A 7 9.34 -4.84 -17.29
C TYR A 7 10.32 -6.01 -17.24
N SER A 8 11.20 -6.10 -16.23
CA SER A 8 12.05 -7.28 -16.05
C SER A 8 11.71 -7.97 -14.73
N ASP A 9 10.90 -9.01 -14.82
CA ASP A 9 10.92 -10.05 -13.78
C ASP A 9 12.31 -10.72 -13.80
N SER A 10 12.79 -11.09 -12.63
CA SER A 10 13.98 -11.90 -12.35
C SER A 10 14.10 -13.21 -13.14
N THR A 11 13.08 -13.56 -13.92
CA THR A 11 13.03 -14.73 -14.80
C THR A 11 13.38 -14.46 -16.28
N GLY A 12 13.70 -13.21 -16.66
CA GLY A 12 14.13 -12.88 -18.03
C GLY A 12 13.05 -13.07 -19.10
N ARG A 13 11.77 -13.07 -18.70
CA ARG A 13 10.64 -13.25 -19.61
C ARG A 13 10.22 -11.92 -20.24
N ASP A 14 10.30 -11.84 -21.56
CA ASP A 14 9.68 -10.79 -22.35
C ASP A 14 8.16 -10.96 -22.33
N TYR A 15 7.46 -10.03 -21.69
CA TYR A 15 6.01 -9.97 -21.72
C TYR A 15 5.56 -9.17 -22.94
N PRO A 16 4.59 -9.67 -23.73
CA PRO A 16 4.04 -8.90 -24.84
C PRO A 16 3.42 -7.59 -24.33
N ALA A 17 3.38 -6.58 -25.20
CA ALA A 17 2.72 -5.31 -24.89
C ALA A 17 1.28 -5.56 -24.42
N SER A 18 0.97 -5.06 -23.23
CA SER A 18 -0.33 -5.23 -22.58
C SER A 18 -0.74 -3.90 -21.95
N PRO A 19 -2.03 -3.55 -21.93
CA PRO A 19 -2.50 -2.37 -21.23
C PRO A 19 -2.46 -2.53 -19.70
N TYR A 20 -2.17 -3.73 -19.18
CA TYR A 20 -2.15 -4.02 -17.74
C TYR A 20 -0.73 -4.12 -17.19
N VAL A 21 -0.48 -3.42 -16.08
CA VAL A 21 0.81 -3.47 -15.35
C VAL A 21 1.05 -4.84 -14.72
N PHE A 22 -0.01 -5.49 -14.20
CA PHE A 22 0.08 -6.82 -13.58
C PHE A 22 -0.67 -7.85 -14.41
N GLN A 23 0.02 -8.93 -14.78
CA GLN A 23 -0.52 -10.02 -15.58
C GLN A 23 -0.37 -11.35 -14.85
N SER A 24 -1.31 -12.25 -15.09
CA SER A 24 -1.19 -13.65 -14.69
C SER A 24 -0.22 -14.41 -15.61
N SER A 25 0.15 -15.63 -15.24
CA SER A 25 0.93 -16.53 -16.10
C SER A 25 0.24 -16.85 -17.45
N ARG A 26 -1.08 -16.62 -17.53
CA ARG A 26 -1.89 -16.78 -18.75
C ARG A 26 -1.94 -15.51 -19.62
N ARG A 27 -1.14 -14.47 -19.30
CA ARG A 27 -1.09 -13.17 -20.03
C ARG A 27 -2.40 -12.38 -20.01
N ALA A 28 -3.31 -12.73 -19.10
CA ALA A 28 -4.53 -12.01 -18.82
C ALA A 28 -4.33 -11.08 -17.61
N PRO A 29 -5.20 -10.06 -17.40
CA PRO A 29 -5.18 -9.23 -16.20
C PRO A 29 -5.11 -10.09 -14.95
N LEU A 30 -4.31 -9.67 -13.98
CA LEU A 30 -4.23 -10.37 -12.72
C LEU A 30 -5.58 -10.28 -11.98
N ALA A 31 -6.15 -11.43 -11.63
CA ALA A 31 -7.42 -11.47 -10.91
C ALA A 31 -7.25 -10.97 -9.48
N HIS A 32 -8.29 -10.31 -8.95
CA HIS A 32 -8.32 -9.81 -7.58
C HIS A 32 -7.97 -10.91 -6.55
N ASP A 33 -8.60 -12.08 -6.68
CA ASP A 33 -8.40 -13.19 -5.74
C ASP A 33 -6.96 -13.74 -5.76
N THR A 34 -6.26 -13.57 -6.89
CA THR A 34 -4.84 -13.91 -6.97
C THR A 34 -4.01 -12.99 -6.07
N ILE A 35 -4.29 -11.69 -6.07
CA ILE A 35 -3.63 -10.73 -5.17
C ILE A 35 -3.97 -11.04 -3.71
N VAL A 36 -5.23 -11.35 -3.40
CA VAL A 36 -5.63 -11.75 -2.04
C VAL A 36 -4.78 -12.93 -1.56
N GLY A 37 -4.71 -14.01 -2.36
CA GLY A 37 -3.90 -15.18 -2.00
C GLY A 37 -2.39 -14.91 -1.93
N VAL A 38 -1.85 -14.01 -2.76
CA VAL A 38 -0.44 -13.60 -2.68
C VAL A 38 -0.16 -12.88 -1.36
N VAL A 39 -1.01 -11.94 -0.96
CA VAL A 39 -0.85 -11.16 0.27
C VAL A 39 -0.99 -12.04 1.51
N GLU A 40 -1.96 -12.96 1.51
CA GLU A 40 -2.15 -13.90 2.62
C GLU A 40 -0.93 -14.79 2.81
N ARG A 41 -0.44 -15.43 1.74
CA ARG A 41 0.78 -16.24 1.79
C ARG A 41 2.01 -15.44 2.22
N ALA A 42 2.13 -14.19 1.77
CA ALA A 42 3.21 -13.32 2.21
C ALA A 42 3.16 -13.04 3.73
N GLY A 43 1.95 -12.89 4.29
CA GLY A 43 1.75 -12.76 5.73
C GLY A 43 2.14 -14.01 6.51
N GLU A 44 1.78 -15.20 5.99
CA GLU A 44 2.18 -16.49 6.57
C GLU A 44 3.71 -16.68 6.55
N LEU A 45 4.36 -16.40 5.42
CA LEU A 45 5.82 -16.48 5.28
C LEU A 45 6.56 -15.46 6.16
N ALA A 46 5.94 -14.30 6.41
CA ALA A 46 6.46 -13.30 7.34
C ALA A 46 6.24 -13.68 8.82
N GLY A 47 5.57 -14.82 9.12
CA GLY A 47 5.30 -15.28 10.48
C GLY A 47 4.34 -14.37 11.24
N LEU A 48 3.47 -13.63 10.55
CA LEU A 48 2.54 -12.73 11.20
C LEU A 48 1.44 -13.53 11.90
N PRO A 49 1.07 -13.18 13.15
CA PRO A 49 0.12 -13.96 13.96
C PRO A 49 -1.35 -13.81 13.51
N LEU A 50 -1.59 -13.13 12.39
CA LEU A 50 -2.89 -12.74 11.90
C LEU A 50 -2.96 -12.89 10.38
N ARG A 51 -4.17 -13.12 9.87
CA ARG A 51 -4.41 -13.20 8.43
C ARG A 51 -4.30 -11.82 7.81
N VAL A 52 -3.34 -11.65 6.89
CA VAL A 52 -3.08 -10.37 6.23
C VAL A 52 -3.90 -10.24 4.95
N HIS A 53 -4.58 -9.11 4.79
CA HIS A 53 -5.30 -8.76 3.56
C HIS A 53 -4.76 -7.48 2.94
N ALA A 54 -4.98 -7.28 1.63
CA ALA A 54 -4.46 -6.11 0.90
C ALA A 54 -4.90 -4.77 1.51
N HIS A 55 -6.10 -4.69 2.10
CA HIS A 55 -6.57 -3.49 2.78
C HIS A 55 -5.76 -3.15 4.04
N MET A 56 -5.22 -4.16 4.73
CA MET A 56 -4.37 -3.95 5.91
C MET A 56 -3.04 -3.31 5.54
N LEU A 57 -2.49 -3.63 4.37
CA LEU A 57 -1.27 -2.98 3.86
C LEU A 57 -1.51 -1.48 3.66
N ARG A 58 -2.67 -1.11 3.12
CA ARG A 58 -3.09 0.30 2.99
C ARG A 58 -3.16 0.98 4.36
N HIS A 59 -3.74 0.32 5.37
CA HIS A 59 -3.73 0.83 6.74
C HIS A 59 -2.33 0.98 7.33
N GLY A 60 -1.46 0.00 7.12
CA GLY A 60 -0.08 0.00 7.62
C GLY A 60 0.75 1.20 7.12
N THR A 61 0.43 1.76 5.95
CA THR A 61 1.10 2.96 5.43
C THR A 61 0.56 4.28 5.99
N GLY A 62 -0.66 4.31 6.52
CA GLY A 62 -1.30 5.51 7.06
C GLY A 62 -0.67 5.99 8.37
N TYR A 63 -0.41 5.06 9.30
CA TYR A 63 0.16 5.38 10.62
C TYR A 63 1.57 6.02 10.54
N PRO A 64 2.53 5.48 9.77
CA PRO A 64 3.85 6.10 9.67
C PRO A 64 3.81 7.50 9.04
N LYS A 65 2.88 7.77 8.12
CA LYS A 65 2.71 9.11 7.52
C LYS A 65 2.16 10.10 8.55
N ALA A 66 1.16 9.68 9.32
CA ALA A 66 0.62 10.49 10.40
C ALA A 66 1.68 10.79 11.47
N ASN A 67 2.47 9.80 11.88
CA ASN A 67 3.55 9.97 12.86
C ASN A 67 4.68 10.90 12.37
N ARG A 68 4.88 11.03 11.06
CA ARG A 68 5.83 11.97 10.45
C ARG A 68 5.26 13.38 10.29
N GLY A 69 4.08 13.66 10.84
CA GLY A 69 3.44 14.98 10.75
C GLY A 69 2.86 15.30 9.37
N THR A 70 2.63 14.29 8.52
CA THR A 70 1.97 14.54 7.22
C THR A 70 0.51 14.94 7.47
N ASP A 71 0.07 16.00 6.80
CA ASP A 71 -1.30 16.50 6.89
C ASP A 71 -2.36 15.42 6.61
N THR A 72 -3.46 15.47 7.36
CA THR A 72 -4.55 14.48 7.34
C THR A 72 -5.21 14.40 5.97
N ARG A 73 -5.44 15.55 5.30
CA ARG A 73 -6.06 15.57 3.96
C ARG A 73 -5.11 15.02 2.90
N THR A 74 -3.81 15.27 3.06
CA THR A 74 -2.76 14.70 2.21
C THR A 74 -2.73 13.18 2.34
N ILE A 75 -2.78 12.64 3.55
CA ILE A 75 -2.87 11.18 3.78
C ILE A 75 -4.17 10.63 3.18
N GLN A 76 -5.30 11.33 3.36
CA GLN A 76 -6.60 10.92 2.82
C GLN A 76 -6.55 10.77 1.30
N SER A 77 -6.05 11.78 0.60
CA SER A 77 -5.93 11.78 -0.87
C SER A 77 -4.92 10.74 -1.35
N TYR A 78 -3.78 10.61 -0.67
CA TYR A 78 -2.76 9.62 -1.00
C TYR A 78 -3.30 8.19 -0.88
N LEU A 79 -4.05 7.92 0.18
CA LEU A 79 -4.66 6.61 0.36
C LEU A 79 -5.88 6.45 -0.54
N GLY A 80 -6.59 7.52 -0.92
CA GLY A 80 -7.82 7.47 -1.73
C GLY A 80 -9.07 7.15 -0.89
N HIS A 81 -9.13 7.65 0.34
CA HIS A 81 -10.28 7.42 1.23
C HIS A 81 -11.41 8.39 0.91
N ASN A 82 -12.57 7.87 0.49
CA ASN A 82 -13.76 8.68 0.24
C ASN A 82 -14.33 9.32 1.52
N ASN A 83 -14.26 8.59 2.64
CA ASN A 83 -14.67 9.10 3.95
C ASN A 83 -13.43 9.41 4.80
N ILE A 84 -13.33 10.66 5.26
CA ILE A 84 -12.20 11.16 6.05
C ILE A 84 -12.03 10.41 7.38
N GLN A 85 -13.12 9.84 7.94
CA GLN A 85 -13.10 9.10 9.20
C GLN A 85 -12.12 7.90 9.16
N HIS A 86 -11.92 7.28 7.99
CA HIS A 86 -10.93 6.19 7.84
C HIS A 86 -9.47 6.67 7.91
N THR A 87 -9.24 7.98 7.80
CA THR A 87 -7.92 8.61 7.88
C THR A 87 -7.67 9.23 9.26
N VAL A 88 -8.72 9.80 9.87
CA VAL A 88 -8.66 10.44 11.20
C VAL A 88 -8.08 9.49 12.25
N ARG A 89 -8.41 8.20 12.20
CA ARG A 89 -7.87 7.18 13.11
C ARG A 89 -6.34 7.10 13.11
N TYR A 90 -5.66 7.37 11.99
CA TYR A 90 -4.19 7.37 11.96
C TYR A 90 -3.61 8.58 12.70
N THR A 91 -4.26 9.72 12.59
CA THR A 91 -3.80 11.00 13.15
C THR A 91 -4.17 11.15 14.63
N GLU A 92 -5.23 10.48 15.09
CA GLU A 92 -5.54 10.37 16.52
C GLU A 92 -4.41 9.69 17.30
N LEU A 93 -3.81 8.66 16.69
CA LEU A 93 -2.73 7.85 17.28
C LEU A 93 -1.33 8.43 17.04
N ALA A 94 -1.21 9.56 16.35
CA ALA A 94 0.06 10.24 16.13
C ALA A 94 0.47 11.04 17.38
N SER A 95 1.50 10.55 18.09
CA SER A 95 2.03 11.18 19.31
C SER A 95 2.67 12.54 19.08
N THR A 96 3.05 12.85 17.83
CA THR A 96 3.76 14.06 17.42
C THR A 96 2.84 15.16 16.90
N LYS A 97 1.52 14.96 16.90
CA LYS A 97 0.55 15.85 16.21
C LYS A 97 0.52 17.31 16.69
N PHE A 98 1.07 17.59 17.88
CA PHE A 98 1.15 18.94 18.45
C PHE A 98 2.58 19.45 18.58
N GLN A 99 3.60 18.67 18.20
CA GLN A 99 4.98 19.12 18.24
C GLN A 99 5.19 20.23 17.21
N GLY A 100 5.80 21.34 17.63
CA GLY A 100 6.04 22.49 16.76
C GLY A 100 4.81 23.29 16.38
N LEU A 101 3.65 23.05 17.02
CA LEU A 101 2.41 23.76 16.69
C LEU A 101 2.46 25.25 17.05
N TRP A 102 3.26 25.61 18.05
CA TRP A 102 3.38 26.96 18.61
C TRP A 102 4.84 27.42 18.69
N ASP A 103 5.73 26.75 17.96
CA ASP A 103 7.12 27.17 17.89
C ASP A 103 7.16 28.36 16.91
N ASP A 104 7.17 29.57 17.46
CA ASP A 104 7.37 30.84 16.73
C ASP A 104 8.79 30.96 16.15
#